data_AF-A0A8J3ING7-F1
#
_entry.id   AF-A0A8J3ING7-F1
#
_cell.length_a   1.000
_cell.length_b   1.000
_cell.length_c   1.000
_cell.angle_alpha   90.00
_cell.angle_beta   90.00
_cell.angle_gamma   90.00
#
_symmetry.space_group_name_H-M   'P 1'
#
loop_
_entity.id
_entity.type
_entity.pdbx_description
1 polymer ?
#
loop_
_entity_poly.entity_id
_entity_poly.type
_entity_poly.pdbx_seq_one_letter_code
_entity_poly.pdbx_strand_id
1 'polypeptide(L)'
;MHCPNCNAQLEEGSAFCGNCGKQVAPLLARGATVGGDRTEIVQSHEYNNATAAETLYSPSSKPPTPAPPHQQNATYQQSAPGTYQQPTPGNAPFTPPVMPPVPSGRGLNPRTVAFIAIILLLLVLSVSAGVLALNRNTTQTNTGKGGAAATTAPTGQATTGGATADVAGLGSFSDSENSTTSNSTVRITANGLKPPAAGHQYLAWMVDTQNESSIISLGPLVQQPDKSYLVTASTRHTNLIGAGNKLEVTLEPAGKVTVPTGTVVLSGSFPPEALVHIRHLLFHFDTTPQNVGLLVGLREQTQLLQTQAQLLKNNAHNQQAVMCLSQSIIDIVEGQNGTHYQQPTGACQGLNMTEKGDGFGLLGKGYISTASLHASLAATTPDTTATIKTHAGHVRICMDNLTKWTTTIDNDANSLLTNPGDMGKIQEIITLSDHALNGVDLDNDEHVDPVPGEGGAITGYIHGQLMAMLQLRPGA
;
A
#
# COMPACT_ATOMS: atom_id res chain seq x y z
N MET A 1 -30.43 -1.72 3.57
CA MET A 1 -30.01 -1.80 5.00
C MET A 1 -29.27 -0.51 5.37
N HIS A 2 -29.19 -0.10 6.64
CA HIS A 2 -28.44 1.10 7.05
C HIS A 2 -27.20 0.71 7.84
N CYS A 3 -26.13 1.50 7.71
CA CYS A 3 -24.89 1.28 8.45
C CYS A 3 -25.13 1.48 9.96
N PRO A 4 -24.83 0.49 10.82
CA PRO A 4 -25.04 0.64 12.26
C PRO A 4 -24.13 1.71 12.89
N ASN A 5 -23.07 2.13 12.19
CA ASN A 5 -22.11 3.11 12.71
C ASN A 5 -22.42 4.56 12.30
N CYS A 6 -22.90 4.81 11.08
CA CYS A 6 -23.14 6.18 10.57
C CYS A 6 -24.56 6.40 10.02
N ASN A 7 -25.43 5.39 10.10
CA ASN A 7 -26.80 5.40 9.62
C ASN A 7 -26.99 5.68 8.11
N ALA A 8 -25.92 5.66 7.31
CA ALA A 8 -26.01 5.79 5.85
C ALA A 8 -26.67 4.55 5.22
N GLN A 9 -27.38 4.75 4.11
CA GLN A 9 -27.94 3.65 3.31
C GLN A 9 -26.80 2.80 2.74
N LEU A 10 -26.91 1.49 2.89
CA LEU A 10 -25.97 0.50 2.36
C LEU A 10 -26.54 -0.14 1.11
N GLU A 11 -25.68 -0.36 0.11
CA GLU A 11 -26.01 -1.21 -1.03
C GLU A 11 -26.17 -2.67 -0.59
N GLU A 12 -27.00 -3.41 -1.32
CA GLU A 12 -27.29 -4.80 -0.98
C GLU A 12 -26.06 -5.67 -1.27
N GLY A 13 -25.52 -6.32 -0.24
CA GLY A 13 -24.32 -7.15 -0.33
C GLY A 13 -23.00 -6.45 0.00
N SER A 14 -23.00 -5.16 0.38
CA SER A 14 -21.77 -4.47 0.80
C SER A 14 -21.18 -5.08 2.08
N ALA A 15 -19.89 -5.42 2.06
CA ALA A 15 -19.15 -5.81 3.26
C ALA A 15 -18.75 -4.59 4.12
N PHE A 16 -18.66 -3.41 3.51
CA PHE A 16 -18.27 -2.14 4.14
C PHE A 16 -19.27 -1.03 3.80
N CYS A 17 -19.41 -0.06 4.69
CA CYS A 17 -20.20 1.14 4.43
C CYS A 17 -19.44 2.09 3.50
N GLY A 18 -19.98 2.40 2.32
CA GLY A 18 -19.39 3.38 1.39
C GLY A 18 -19.24 4.80 1.98
N ASN A 19 -20.04 5.14 3.00
CA ASN A 19 -19.96 6.47 3.63
C ASN A 19 -18.90 6.56 4.74
N CYS A 20 -18.83 5.57 5.64
CA CYS A 20 -17.94 5.64 6.81
C CYS A 20 -16.86 4.56 6.85
N GLY A 21 -16.73 3.74 5.82
CA GLY A 21 -15.70 2.72 5.69
C GLY A 21 -15.82 1.50 6.61
N LYS A 22 -16.67 1.56 7.64
CA LYS A 22 -16.77 0.47 8.63
C LYS A 22 -17.38 -0.79 8.03
N GLN A 23 -16.86 -1.93 8.47
CA GLN A 23 -17.41 -3.23 8.10
C GLN A 23 -18.84 -3.37 8.61
N VAL A 24 -19.75 -3.76 7.73
CA VAL A 24 -21.20 -3.91 8.01
C VAL A 24 -21.70 -5.34 7.82
N ALA A 25 -20.88 -6.21 7.23
CA ALA A 25 -21.14 -7.65 7.15
C ALA A 25 -19.87 -8.47 7.44
N PRO A 26 -19.97 -9.64 8.12
CA PRO A 26 -18.84 -10.53 8.33
C PRO A 26 -18.21 -10.96 7.00
N LEU A 27 -16.87 -10.90 6.92
CA LEU A 27 -16.11 -11.43 5.80
C LEU A 27 -16.15 -12.96 5.84
N LEU A 28 -17.26 -13.55 5.41
CA LEU A 28 -17.23 -14.94 4.96
C LEU A 28 -16.53 -14.91 3.61
N ALA A 29 -15.28 -15.36 3.60
CA ALA A 29 -14.42 -15.43 2.43
C ALA A 29 -15.13 -16.14 1.26
N ARG A 30 -15.73 -15.37 0.35
CA ARG A 30 -16.00 -15.83 -1.01
C ARG A 30 -14.69 -15.67 -1.78
N GLY A 31 -13.91 -16.75 -1.86
CA GLY A 31 -12.74 -16.78 -2.77
C GLY A 31 -11.57 -17.71 -2.42
N ALA A 32 -11.54 -18.36 -1.26
CA ALA A 32 -10.48 -19.32 -0.95
C ALA A 32 -11.00 -20.76 -1.13
N THR A 33 -10.78 -21.34 -2.30
CA THR A 33 -10.96 -22.79 -2.48
C THR A 33 -9.83 -23.52 -1.76
N VAL A 34 -10.12 -23.99 -0.55
CA VAL A 34 -9.36 -25.05 0.11
C VAL A 34 -9.79 -26.38 -0.53
N GLY A 35 -8.94 -26.95 -1.38
CA GLY A 35 -9.13 -28.28 -1.94
C GLY A 35 -8.74 -29.34 -0.91
N GLY A 36 -9.75 -30.06 -0.40
CA GLY A 36 -9.61 -31.17 0.53
C GLY A 36 -9.30 -32.52 -0.14
N ASP A 37 -9.01 -33.48 0.74
CA ASP A 37 -8.32 -34.76 0.59
C ASP A 37 -9.14 -35.93 0.00
N ARG A 38 -8.38 -36.88 -0.57
CA ARG A 38 -8.49 -38.35 -0.78
C ARG A 38 -9.73 -39.14 -1.25
N THR A 39 -9.38 -40.14 -2.08
CA THR A 39 -10.07 -41.36 -2.60
C THR A 39 -10.82 -41.13 -3.92
N GLU A 40 -10.57 -41.84 -5.03
CA GLU A 40 -10.29 -43.26 -5.22
C GLU A 40 -9.52 -43.53 -6.56
N ILE A 41 -8.98 -44.74 -6.66
CA ILE A 41 -7.96 -45.28 -7.57
C ILE A 41 -8.45 -45.43 -9.02
N VAL A 42 -7.66 -44.97 -10.01
CA VAL A 42 -7.59 -45.59 -11.35
C VAL A 42 -6.13 -45.66 -11.79
N GLN A 43 -5.63 -46.89 -11.94
CA GLN A 43 -4.35 -47.24 -12.54
C GLN A 43 -4.34 -46.93 -14.04
N SER A 44 -3.30 -46.24 -14.50
CA SER A 44 -2.76 -46.47 -15.85
C SER A 44 -1.24 -46.31 -15.83
N HIS A 45 -0.58 -47.33 -16.37
CA HIS A 45 0.84 -47.56 -16.43
C HIS A 45 1.60 -46.57 -17.33
N GLU A 46 2.88 -46.39 -16.97
CA GLU A 46 4.05 -46.07 -17.82
C GLU A 46 4.14 -44.68 -18.47
N TYR A 47 5.04 -43.83 -17.95
CA TYR A 47 6.38 -43.65 -18.55
C TYR A 47 7.34 -42.99 -17.54
N ASN A 48 8.50 -43.62 -17.35
CA ASN A 48 9.61 -43.18 -16.51
C ASN A 48 10.39 -42.03 -17.16
N ASN A 49 10.68 -40.98 -16.40
CA ASN A 49 12.02 -40.39 -16.23
C ASN A 49 11.95 -39.13 -15.35
N ALA A 50 12.21 -39.32 -14.06
CA ALA A 50 12.59 -38.25 -13.14
C ALA A 50 13.84 -38.70 -12.38
N THR A 51 14.94 -37.98 -12.59
CA THR A 51 16.10 -37.98 -11.71
C THR A 51 16.45 -36.53 -11.41
N ALA A 52 16.34 -36.20 -10.12
CA ALA A 52 17.16 -35.29 -9.32
C ALA A 52 17.74 -34.04 -10.00
N ALA A 53 17.25 -32.87 -9.60
CA ALA A 53 18.05 -31.64 -9.57
C ALA A 53 18.33 -31.29 -8.11
N GLU A 54 19.29 -32.02 -7.55
CA GLU A 54 20.02 -31.65 -6.34
C GLU A 54 21.01 -30.51 -6.67
N THR A 55 21.03 -29.51 -5.79
CA THR A 55 22.18 -28.67 -5.39
C THR A 55 23.26 -28.35 -6.44
N LEU A 56 23.30 -27.10 -6.90
CA LEU A 56 24.55 -26.42 -7.33
C LEU A 56 24.43 -24.91 -7.06
N TYR A 57 24.71 -24.48 -5.83
CA TYR A 57 25.19 -23.13 -5.54
C TYR A 57 26.63 -23.27 -5.05
N SER A 58 27.59 -22.86 -5.88
CA SER A 58 28.99 -22.66 -5.50
C SER A 58 29.29 -21.17 -5.69
N PRO A 59 29.75 -20.45 -4.67
CA PRO A 59 30.13 -19.06 -4.84
C PRO A 59 31.52 -18.99 -5.48
N SER A 60 31.60 -18.39 -6.67
CA SER A 60 32.87 -17.94 -7.24
C SER A 60 33.30 -16.65 -6.54
N SER A 61 34.36 -16.74 -5.75
CA SER A 61 34.98 -15.60 -5.06
C SER A 61 35.69 -14.69 -6.07
N LYS A 62 35.14 -13.50 -6.30
CA LYS A 62 35.85 -12.37 -6.90
C LYS A 62 36.23 -11.41 -5.77
N PRO A 63 37.49 -10.97 -5.65
CA PRO A 63 37.88 -10.05 -4.58
C PRO A 63 37.23 -8.67 -4.78
N PRO A 64 36.81 -7.99 -3.71
CA PRO A 64 36.17 -6.68 -3.80
C PRO A 64 37.17 -5.58 -4.17
N THR A 65 36.77 -4.75 -5.12
CA THR A 65 37.39 -3.45 -5.43
C THR A 65 37.16 -2.48 -4.25
N PRO A 66 38.12 -1.61 -3.88
CA PRO A 66 37.97 -0.73 -2.72
C PRO A 66 36.94 0.38 -2.99
N ALA A 67 36.04 0.61 -2.03
CA ALA A 67 35.14 1.75 -2.03
C ALA A 67 35.90 3.07 -1.76
N PRO A 68 35.44 4.24 -2.27
CA PRO A 68 36.05 5.53 -2.01
C PRO A 68 35.81 6.00 -0.56
N PRO A 69 36.68 6.84 0.01
CA PRO A 69 36.61 7.24 1.41
C PRO A 69 35.48 8.26 1.68
N HIS A 70 34.59 7.92 2.62
CA HIS A 70 33.67 8.87 3.22
C HIS A 70 34.40 9.82 4.18
N GLN A 71 34.20 11.12 3.97
CA GLN A 71 34.64 12.19 4.87
C GLN A 71 33.88 12.12 6.19
N GLN A 72 34.61 12.02 7.29
CA GLN A 72 34.12 12.17 8.66
C GLN A 72 33.83 13.64 8.94
N ASN A 73 32.66 13.96 9.49
CA ASN A 73 32.40 15.24 10.14
C ASN A 73 31.83 15.05 11.55
N ALA A 74 32.62 15.59 12.50
CA ALA A 74 32.29 16.26 13.76
C ALA A 74 31.34 15.59 14.80
N THR A 75 31.99 15.14 15.88
CA THR A 75 31.59 15.14 17.30
C THR A 75 30.33 15.93 17.70
N TYR A 76 29.34 15.22 18.24
CA TYR A 76 28.35 15.76 19.18
C TYR A 76 28.70 15.32 20.61
N GLN A 77 28.97 16.31 21.48
CA GLN A 77 29.07 16.13 22.92
C GLN A 77 27.68 15.95 23.53
N GLN A 78 27.52 14.90 24.35
CA GLN A 78 26.33 14.64 25.16
C GLN A 78 26.28 15.58 26.36
N SER A 79 25.19 16.33 26.50
CA SER A 79 24.80 17.03 27.73
C SER A 79 23.78 16.19 28.50
N ALA A 80 24.01 15.98 29.79
CA ALA A 80 23.17 15.18 30.68
C ALA A 80 21.74 15.75 30.88
N PRO A 81 20.71 14.90 31.04
CA PRO A 81 19.35 15.36 31.31
C PRO A 81 19.11 15.62 32.81
N GLY A 82 18.47 16.76 33.10
CA GLY A 82 17.96 17.13 34.42
C GLY A 82 16.72 16.33 34.81
N THR A 83 16.62 16.05 36.12
CA THR A 83 15.54 15.32 36.77
C THR A 83 14.25 16.14 36.85
N TYR A 84 13.19 15.68 36.20
CA TYR A 84 11.81 16.11 36.49
C TYR A 84 11.09 14.98 37.24
N GLN A 85 10.61 15.30 38.45
CA GLN A 85 9.74 14.42 39.23
C GLN A 85 8.31 14.46 38.68
N GLN A 86 7.78 13.29 38.32
CA GLN A 86 6.40 13.08 37.91
C GLN A 86 5.52 12.77 39.15
N PRO A 87 4.28 13.31 39.27
CA PRO A 87 3.36 12.95 40.34
C PRO A 87 2.71 11.58 40.10
N THR A 88 2.59 10.79 41.17
CA THR A 88 1.94 9.47 41.23
C THR A 88 0.41 9.55 41.04
N PRO A 89 -0.21 8.77 40.14
CA PRO A 89 -1.65 8.58 40.11
C PRO A 89 -2.11 7.53 41.13
N GLY A 90 -3.19 7.84 41.85
CA GLY A 90 -3.79 6.99 42.88
C GLY A 90 -4.54 5.77 42.32
N ASN A 91 -4.43 4.66 43.05
CA ASN A 91 -5.10 3.39 42.78
C ASN A 91 -6.62 3.47 43.01
N ALA A 92 -7.40 3.11 41.99
CA ALA A 92 -8.79 2.68 42.14
C ALA A 92 -8.97 1.28 41.53
N PRO A 93 -9.70 0.35 42.18
CA PRO A 93 -9.85 -1.03 41.70
C PRO A 93 -10.86 -1.13 40.55
N PHE A 94 -10.47 -1.83 39.49
CA PHE A 94 -11.27 -2.13 38.30
C PHE A 94 -12.05 -3.44 38.50
N THR A 95 -13.37 -3.43 38.31
CA THR A 95 -14.21 -4.64 38.22
C THR A 95 -14.63 -4.87 36.76
N PRO A 96 -14.45 -6.08 36.19
CA PRO A 96 -14.85 -6.37 34.82
C PRO A 96 -16.37 -6.61 34.70
N PRO A 97 -16.99 -6.28 33.55
CA PRO A 97 -18.41 -6.54 33.31
C PRO A 97 -18.67 -8.02 32.93
N VAL A 98 -19.78 -8.56 33.45
CA VAL A 98 -20.29 -9.90 33.17
C VAL A 98 -21.10 -9.91 31.87
N MET A 99 -20.77 -10.81 30.93
CA MET A 99 -21.55 -11.02 29.70
C MET A 99 -22.66 -12.07 29.88
N PRO A 100 -23.82 -11.93 29.21
CA PRO A 100 -24.88 -12.94 29.18
C PRO A 100 -24.58 -14.09 28.18
N PRO A 101 -25.21 -15.26 28.36
CA PRO A 101 -24.91 -16.47 27.58
C PRO A 101 -25.47 -16.45 26.16
N VAL A 102 -24.73 -17.08 25.25
CA VAL A 102 -25.01 -17.24 23.81
C VAL A 102 -26.09 -18.30 23.57
N PRO A 103 -27.13 -18.04 22.75
CA PRO A 103 -28.11 -19.06 22.36
C PRO A 103 -27.57 -19.99 21.27
N SER A 104 -27.81 -21.28 21.45
CA SER A 104 -27.41 -22.40 20.60
C SER A 104 -28.22 -22.49 19.29
N GLY A 105 -27.56 -23.02 18.25
CA GLY A 105 -27.93 -22.91 16.84
C GLY A 105 -29.24 -23.58 16.41
N ARG A 106 -29.90 -22.96 15.43
CA ARG A 106 -31.06 -23.47 14.70
C ARG A 106 -30.60 -24.06 13.35
N GLY A 107 -31.01 -25.30 13.08
CA GLY A 107 -30.75 -25.98 11.81
C GLY A 107 -31.39 -25.29 10.61
N LEU A 108 -30.73 -25.42 9.45
CA LEU A 108 -31.14 -24.83 8.17
C LEU A 108 -32.45 -25.45 7.66
N ASN A 109 -33.34 -24.59 7.18
CA ASN A 109 -34.66 -24.95 6.68
C ASN A 109 -34.55 -25.57 5.26
N PRO A 110 -35.18 -26.73 4.96
CA PRO A 110 -35.05 -27.44 3.67
C PRO A 110 -35.43 -26.62 2.43
N ARG A 111 -36.18 -25.51 2.59
CA ARG A 111 -36.49 -24.59 1.49
C ARG A 111 -35.26 -23.84 0.96
N THR A 112 -34.26 -23.60 1.81
CA THR A 112 -33.02 -22.92 1.42
C THR A 112 -32.11 -23.84 0.59
N VAL A 113 -32.18 -25.15 0.83
CA VAL A 113 -31.40 -26.16 0.09
C VAL A 113 -31.92 -26.31 -1.35
N ALA A 114 -33.23 -26.28 -1.55
CA ALA A 114 -33.84 -26.37 -2.88
C ALA A 114 -33.50 -25.17 -3.79
N PHE A 115 -33.36 -23.97 -3.22
CA PHE A 115 -33.04 -22.75 -3.97
C PHE A 115 -31.58 -22.72 -4.46
N ILE A 116 -30.65 -23.25 -3.66
CA ILE A 116 -29.22 -23.35 -4.02
C ILE A 116 -29.02 -24.33 -5.18
N ALA A 117 -29.76 -25.44 -5.21
CA ALA A 117 -29.68 -26.42 -6.30
C ALA A 117 -30.10 -25.84 -7.67
N ILE A 118 -31.12 -24.96 -7.69
CA ILE A 118 -31.60 -24.32 -8.93
C ILE A 118 -30.59 -23.31 -9.47
N ILE A 119 -29.94 -22.54 -8.60
CA ILE A 119 -28.92 -21.55 -9.00
C ILE A 119 -27.69 -22.23 -9.59
N LEU A 120 -27.25 -23.35 -9.01
CA LEU A 120 -26.11 -24.12 -9.54
C LEU A 120 -26.41 -24.70 -10.93
N LEU A 121 -27.65 -25.12 -11.18
CA LEU A 121 -28.06 -25.67 -12.48
C LEU A 121 -28.11 -24.58 -13.58
N LEU A 122 -28.48 -23.35 -13.23
CA LEU A 122 -28.44 -22.19 -14.14
C LEU A 122 -26.99 -21.71 -14.43
N LEU A 123 -26.09 -21.83 -13.45
CA LEU A 123 -24.67 -21.47 -13.62
C LEU A 123 -23.92 -22.41 -14.57
N VAL A 124 -24.26 -23.70 -14.58
CA VAL A 124 -23.65 -24.66 -15.52
C VAL A 124 -24.11 -24.40 -16.96
N LEU A 125 -25.34 -23.92 -17.15
CA LEU A 125 -25.88 -23.61 -18.47
C LEU A 125 -25.29 -22.31 -19.06
N SER A 126 -24.90 -21.32 -18.25
CA SER A 126 -24.36 -20.04 -18.74
C SER A 126 -22.90 -20.11 -19.20
N VAL A 127 -22.09 -21.04 -18.66
CA VAL A 127 -20.68 -21.21 -19.06
C VAL A 127 -20.54 -21.85 -20.46
N SER A 128 -21.58 -22.54 -20.94
CA SER A 128 -21.54 -23.25 -22.23
C SER A 128 -21.66 -22.32 -23.46
N ALA A 129 -22.08 -21.06 -23.29
CA ALA A 129 -22.27 -20.11 -24.40
C ALA A 129 -21.08 -19.17 -24.65
N GLY A 130 -20.11 -19.06 -23.73
CA GLY A 130 -19.04 -18.07 -23.79
C GLY A 130 -17.77 -18.46 -24.56
N VAL A 131 -17.60 -19.75 -24.92
CA VAL A 131 -16.32 -20.28 -25.45
C VAL A 131 -16.23 -20.24 -26.99
N LEU A 132 -17.30 -19.86 -27.70
CA LEU A 132 -17.31 -19.88 -29.18
C LEU A 132 -17.06 -18.51 -29.86
N ALA A 133 -16.87 -17.42 -29.12
CA ALA A 133 -16.83 -16.06 -29.69
C ALA A 133 -15.42 -15.41 -29.79
N LEU A 134 -14.35 -16.06 -29.35
CA LEU A 134 -13.02 -15.43 -29.20
C LEU A 134 -11.90 -16.16 -29.96
N ASN A 135 -12.13 -16.52 -31.23
CA ASN A 135 -11.04 -17.09 -32.04
C ASN A 135 -10.99 -16.64 -33.52
N ARG A 136 -11.31 -15.37 -33.81
CA ARG A 136 -11.02 -14.77 -35.13
C ARG A 136 -10.72 -13.27 -35.02
N ASN A 137 -9.48 -12.90 -34.70
CA ASN A 137 -8.85 -11.69 -35.29
C ASN A 137 -7.40 -11.47 -34.86
N THR A 138 -6.45 -12.21 -35.45
CA THR A 138 -5.05 -11.73 -35.53
C THR A 138 -4.24 -12.54 -36.53
N THR A 139 -4.19 -12.09 -37.78
CA THR A 139 -2.97 -12.15 -38.63
C THR A 139 -3.22 -11.43 -39.95
N GLN A 140 -2.67 -10.22 -40.11
CA GLN A 140 -2.26 -9.72 -41.42
C GLN A 140 -0.96 -8.94 -41.26
N THR A 141 0.14 -9.65 -41.52
CA THR A 141 1.47 -9.12 -41.76
C THR A 141 1.56 -8.61 -43.20
N ASN A 142 2.06 -7.38 -43.36
CA ASN A 142 2.35 -6.75 -44.64
C ASN A 142 3.63 -7.34 -45.25
N THR A 143 3.52 -7.95 -46.43
CA THR A 143 4.62 -8.12 -47.39
C THR A 143 4.30 -7.37 -48.66
N GLY A 144 5.17 -6.42 -49.01
CA GLY A 144 5.02 -5.56 -50.18
C GLY A 144 5.19 -6.30 -51.50
N LYS A 145 4.49 -5.78 -52.52
CA LYS A 145 4.87 -5.93 -53.94
C LYS A 145 4.23 -4.80 -54.73
N GLY A 146 5.05 -4.18 -55.58
CA GLY A 146 4.75 -2.94 -56.28
C GLY A 146 3.69 -3.06 -57.37
N GLY A 147 3.14 -1.90 -57.71
CA GLY A 147 2.28 -1.67 -58.86
C GLY A 147 2.08 -0.18 -59.05
N ALA A 148 2.76 0.37 -60.06
CA ALA A 148 2.61 1.76 -60.48
C ALA A 148 1.25 1.97 -61.16
N ALA A 149 0.52 3.01 -60.75
CA ALA A 149 -0.50 3.65 -61.55
C ALA A 149 -0.69 5.10 -61.07
N ALA A 150 -0.43 6.04 -61.97
CA ALA A 150 -0.59 7.47 -61.74
C ALA A 150 -2.05 7.89 -61.95
N THR A 151 -2.67 8.62 -61.02
CA THR A 151 -3.75 9.58 -61.33
C THR A 151 -3.97 10.60 -60.20
N THR A 152 -3.77 11.88 -60.55
CA THR A 152 -4.45 13.10 -60.06
C THR A 152 -4.58 13.38 -58.55
N ALA A 153 -3.83 14.40 -58.11
CA ALA A 153 -4.01 15.11 -56.85
C ALA A 153 -5.28 15.99 -56.85
N PRO A 154 -6.03 16.02 -55.73
CA PRO A 154 -6.75 17.21 -55.30
C PRO A 154 -6.02 17.87 -54.14
N THR A 155 -5.76 19.16 -54.32
CA THR A 155 -5.31 20.14 -53.34
C THR A 155 -6.29 20.19 -52.15
N GLY A 156 -5.96 19.48 -51.07
CA GLY A 156 -6.63 19.56 -49.78
C GLY A 156 -5.74 20.30 -48.79
N GLN A 157 -6.06 21.56 -48.56
CA GLN A 157 -5.42 22.46 -47.62
C GLN A 157 -5.52 21.88 -46.21
N ALA A 158 -4.40 21.40 -45.66
CA ALA A 158 -4.32 20.99 -44.27
C ALA A 158 -4.44 22.24 -43.40
N THR A 159 -5.62 22.45 -42.83
CA THR A 159 -5.81 23.30 -41.67
C THR A 159 -4.97 22.72 -40.54
N THR A 160 -3.81 23.31 -40.31
CA THR A 160 -3.05 23.21 -39.06
C THR A 160 -3.92 23.80 -37.95
N GLY A 161 -4.81 22.98 -37.40
CA GLY A 161 -5.39 23.22 -36.09
C GLY A 161 -4.24 23.20 -35.09
N GLY A 162 -3.73 24.38 -34.73
CA GLY A 162 -2.76 24.51 -33.66
C GLY A 162 -3.36 23.89 -32.41
N ALA A 163 -2.77 22.79 -31.93
CA ALA A 163 -3.02 22.30 -30.60
C ALA A 163 -2.66 23.43 -29.63
N THR A 164 -3.67 24.11 -29.11
CA THR A 164 -3.50 24.98 -27.95
C THR A 164 -2.87 24.12 -26.87
N ALA A 165 -1.70 24.50 -26.38
CA ALA A 165 -1.08 23.79 -25.26
C ALA A 165 -2.08 23.81 -24.10
N ASP A 166 -2.68 22.66 -23.79
CA ASP A 166 -3.69 22.57 -22.75
C ASP A 166 -3.06 22.92 -21.40
N VAL A 167 -3.63 23.92 -20.74
CA VAL A 167 -3.23 24.31 -19.38
C VAL A 167 -3.59 23.16 -18.45
N ALA A 168 -2.61 22.64 -17.73
CA ALA A 168 -2.79 21.46 -16.89
C ALA A 168 -1.84 21.48 -15.70
N GLY A 169 -2.27 20.93 -14.58
CA GLY A 169 -1.40 20.73 -13.42
C GLY A 169 -1.49 19.33 -12.85
N LEU A 170 -0.54 18.99 -12.01
CA LEU A 170 -0.47 17.70 -11.33
C LEU A 170 -0.02 17.92 -9.89
N GLY A 171 -0.86 17.48 -8.95
CA GLY A 171 -0.54 17.39 -7.53
C GLY A 171 -0.07 15.97 -7.18
N SER A 172 1.03 15.87 -6.45
CA SER A 172 1.57 14.62 -5.92
C SER A 172 1.91 14.76 -4.44
N PHE A 173 1.79 13.67 -3.69
CA PHE A 173 2.02 13.61 -2.25
C PHE A 173 3.24 12.75 -1.96
N SER A 174 4.03 13.13 -0.96
CA SER A 174 5.19 12.38 -0.51
C SER A 174 5.47 12.61 0.97
N ASP A 175 6.43 11.87 1.52
CA ASP A 175 6.96 12.16 2.85
C ASP A 175 7.97 13.31 2.79
N SER A 176 8.10 14.05 3.88
CA SER A 176 9.12 15.08 4.05
C SER A 176 10.32 14.52 4.81
N GLU A 177 11.54 14.74 4.32
CA GLU A 177 12.79 14.38 5.03
C GLU A 177 12.90 15.02 6.43
N ASN A 178 12.16 16.11 6.68
CA ASN A 178 12.18 16.87 7.93
C ASN A 178 10.89 16.70 8.77
N SER A 179 10.08 15.68 8.50
CA SER A 179 8.84 15.41 9.25
C SER A 179 8.84 14.00 9.81
N THR A 180 8.25 13.85 11.00
CA THR A 180 7.91 12.55 11.58
C THR A 180 6.53 12.06 11.12
N THR A 181 5.90 12.76 10.18
CA THR A 181 4.56 12.48 9.67
C THR A 181 4.62 12.10 8.20
N SER A 182 4.10 10.92 7.88
CA SER A 182 3.90 10.43 6.52
C SER A 182 2.97 11.33 5.69
N ASN A 183 3.20 11.41 4.38
CA ASN A 183 2.42 12.21 3.42
C ASN A 183 2.33 13.69 3.79
N SER A 184 3.41 14.25 4.32
CA SER A 184 3.48 15.62 4.81
C SER A 184 3.93 16.63 3.75
N THR A 185 4.28 16.18 2.54
CA THR A 185 4.67 17.01 1.41
C THR A 185 3.66 16.92 0.28
N VAL A 186 3.31 18.07 -0.29
CA VAL A 186 2.60 18.21 -1.57
C VAL A 186 3.51 18.94 -2.54
N ARG A 187 3.61 18.39 -3.75
CA ARG A 187 4.23 19.05 -4.89
C ARG A 187 3.18 19.27 -5.97
N ILE A 188 3.06 20.50 -6.45
CA ILE A 188 2.17 20.85 -7.56
C ILE A 188 3.02 21.40 -8.69
N THR A 189 2.88 20.79 -9.87
CA THR A 189 3.42 21.30 -11.14
C THR A 189 2.28 21.80 -12.01
N ALA A 190 2.49 22.87 -12.75
CA ALA A 190 1.51 23.43 -13.66
C ALA A 190 2.18 23.91 -14.96
N ASN A 191 1.58 23.55 -16.09
CA ASN A 191 2.05 23.86 -17.43
C ASN A 191 1.02 24.71 -18.17
N GLY A 192 1.50 25.55 -19.10
CA GLY A 192 0.63 26.39 -19.94
C GLY A 192 0.03 27.62 -19.26
N LEU A 193 0.30 27.84 -17.96
CA LEU A 193 -0.12 29.06 -17.27
C LEU A 193 0.57 30.29 -17.89
N LYS A 194 -0.19 31.37 -18.07
CA LYS A 194 0.35 32.66 -18.50
C LYS A 194 1.13 33.29 -17.35
N PRO A 195 2.16 34.11 -17.63
CA PRO A 195 2.78 34.92 -16.59
C PRO A 195 1.73 35.77 -15.85
N PRO A 196 1.70 35.78 -14.51
CA PRO A 196 0.79 36.63 -13.77
C PRO A 196 1.10 38.10 -14.07
N ALA A 197 0.07 38.95 -14.10
CA ALA A 197 0.24 40.38 -14.27
C ALA A 197 1.10 40.96 -13.13
N ALA A 198 1.73 42.12 -13.36
CA ALA A 198 2.49 42.80 -12.33
C ALA A 198 1.65 42.99 -11.05
N GLY A 199 2.24 42.67 -9.89
CA GLY A 199 1.55 42.71 -8.60
C GLY A 199 0.61 41.52 -8.34
N HIS A 200 0.65 40.45 -9.14
CA HIS A 200 -0.08 39.20 -8.91
C HIS A 200 0.86 38.00 -8.86
N GLN A 201 0.38 36.91 -8.25
CA GLN A 201 1.08 35.63 -8.14
C GLN A 201 0.08 34.47 -8.15
N TYR A 202 0.56 33.28 -8.50
CA TYR A 202 -0.21 32.06 -8.32
C TYR A 202 0.03 31.49 -6.92
N LEU A 203 -1.03 31.23 -6.16
CA LEU A 203 -0.97 30.57 -4.85
C LEU A 203 -1.68 29.22 -4.90
N ALA A 204 -1.11 28.22 -4.24
CA ALA A 204 -1.72 26.90 -4.09
C ALA A 204 -2.35 26.71 -2.72
N TRP A 205 -3.41 25.90 -2.71
CA TRP A 205 -4.23 25.62 -1.53
C TRP A 205 -4.60 24.14 -1.48
N MET A 206 -4.61 23.59 -0.27
CA MET A 206 -5.34 22.39 0.08
C MET A 206 -6.63 22.80 0.76
N VAL A 207 -7.76 22.33 0.24
CA VAL A 207 -9.10 22.68 0.70
C VAL A 207 -9.83 21.42 1.12
N ASP A 208 -10.51 21.47 2.26
CA ASP A 208 -11.56 20.53 2.60
C ASP A 208 -12.92 21.12 2.23
N THR A 209 -13.52 20.65 1.14
CA THR A 209 -14.82 21.17 0.68
C THR A 209 -15.98 20.77 1.60
N GLN A 210 -15.76 19.87 2.56
CA GLN A 210 -16.78 19.51 3.57
C GLN A 210 -16.68 20.38 4.83
N ASN A 211 -15.52 21.01 5.04
CA ASN A 211 -15.27 21.93 6.13
C ASN A 211 -14.59 23.18 5.59
N GLU A 212 -15.38 24.16 5.16
CA GLU A 212 -14.93 25.39 4.49
C GLU A 212 -13.95 26.23 5.32
N SER A 213 -13.80 25.96 6.62
CA SER A 213 -12.78 26.60 7.49
C SER A 213 -11.42 25.91 7.45
N SER A 214 -11.32 24.70 6.86
CA SER A 214 -10.08 23.93 6.73
C SER A 214 -9.45 24.21 5.37
N ILE A 215 -8.65 25.27 5.34
CA ILE A 215 -7.86 25.68 4.19
C ILE A 215 -6.40 25.79 4.61
N ILE A 216 -5.52 25.08 3.91
CA ILE A 216 -4.08 25.13 4.13
C ILE A 216 -3.42 25.80 2.93
N SER A 217 -2.73 26.92 3.18
CA SER A 217 -1.88 27.55 2.16
C SER A 217 -0.67 26.67 1.89
N LEU A 218 -0.48 26.31 0.62
CA LEU A 218 0.68 25.56 0.15
C LEU A 218 1.78 26.50 -0.38
N GLY A 219 1.48 27.79 -0.48
CA GLY A 219 2.44 28.83 -0.88
C GLY A 219 2.42 29.16 -2.38
N PRO A 220 3.30 30.07 -2.82
CA PRO A 220 3.33 30.55 -4.19
C PRO A 220 3.95 29.54 -5.14
N LEU A 221 3.41 29.46 -6.36
CA LEU A 221 4.05 28.76 -7.45
C LEU A 221 5.16 29.63 -8.05
N VAL A 222 6.33 29.05 -8.20
CA VAL A 222 7.52 29.69 -8.78
C VAL A 222 7.69 29.20 -10.21
N GLN A 223 7.84 30.13 -11.15
CA GLN A 223 8.13 29.80 -12.54
C GLN A 223 9.53 29.19 -12.66
N GLN A 224 9.60 28.06 -13.36
CA GLN A 224 10.82 27.31 -13.65
C GLN A 224 11.43 27.76 -15.00
N PRO A 225 12.70 27.41 -15.30
CA PRO A 225 13.35 27.77 -16.56
C PRO A 225 12.62 27.29 -17.83
N ASP A 226 11.89 26.17 -17.74
CA ASP A 226 11.07 25.60 -18.82
C ASP A 226 9.69 26.26 -18.96
N LYS A 227 9.43 27.34 -18.19
CA LYS A 227 8.17 28.08 -18.08
C LYS A 227 7.04 27.32 -17.36
N SER A 228 7.29 26.13 -16.84
CA SER A 228 6.37 25.48 -15.90
C SER A 228 6.33 26.24 -14.57
N TYR A 229 5.32 25.99 -13.77
CA TYR A 229 5.15 26.55 -12.43
C TYR A 229 5.20 25.42 -11.41
N LEU A 230 5.92 25.63 -10.31
CA LEU A 230 6.15 24.62 -9.28
C LEU A 230 5.94 25.22 -7.89
N VAL A 231 5.29 24.47 -7.02
CA VAL A 231 5.33 24.68 -5.57
C VAL A 231 5.57 23.34 -4.88
N THR A 232 6.39 23.35 -3.84
CA THR A 232 6.57 22.24 -2.92
C THR A 232 6.28 22.74 -1.51
N ALA A 233 5.25 22.20 -0.89
CA ALA A 233 4.82 22.54 0.45
C ALA A 233 5.01 21.34 1.36
N SER A 234 5.64 21.54 2.51
CA SER A 234 5.80 20.50 3.52
C SER A 234 5.29 21.00 4.85
N THR A 235 4.54 20.18 5.57
CA THR A 235 4.18 20.44 6.96
C THR A 235 5.03 19.54 7.87
N ARG A 236 5.23 19.93 9.13
CA ARG A 236 5.99 19.07 10.07
C ARG A 236 5.14 18.03 10.77
N HIS A 237 3.84 18.27 10.89
CA HIS A 237 2.96 17.52 11.80
C HIS A 237 1.60 17.16 11.17
N THR A 238 1.41 17.39 9.88
CA THR A 238 0.12 17.19 9.21
C THR A 238 0.29 16.27 8.01
N ASN A 239 -0.44 15.17 8.01
CA ASN A 239 -0.62 14.36 6.81
C ASN A 239 -1.58 15.10 5.88
N LEU A 240 -1.09 15.53 4.72
CA LEU A 240 -1.83 16.39 3.81
C LEU A 240 -2.95 15.65 3.05
N ILE A 241 -2.88 14.32 2.95
CA ILE A 241 -3.97 13.50 2.38
C ILE A 241 -5.18 13.46 3.33
N GLY A 242 -4.93 13.52 4.64
CA GLY A 242 -5.97 13.64 5.66
C GLY A 242 -6.56 15.05 5.78
N ALA A 243 -5.85 16.08 5.33
CA ALA A 243 -6.17 17.48 5.64
C ALA A 243 -7.18 18.15 4.68
N GLY A 244 -7.41 17.59 3.50
CA GLY A 244 -8.35 18.13 2.53
C GLY A 244 -8.74 17.13 1.46
N ASN A 245 -9.61 17.54 0.54
CA ASN A 245 -10.13 16.72 -0.55
C ASN A 245 -10.07 17.43 -1.92
N LYS A 246 -9.48 18.64 -1.98
CA LYS A 246 -9.31 19.42 -3.20
C LYS A 246 -7.99 20.17 -3.18
N LEU A 247 -7.31 20.22 -4.33
CA LEU A 247 -6.21 21.12 -4.59
C LEU A 247 -6.67 22.25 -5.51
N GLU A 248 -6.29 23.48 -5.18
CA GLU A 248 -6.60 24.65 -5.99
C GLU A 248 -5.34 25.50 -6.20
N VAL A 249 -5.27 26.13 -7.37
CA VAL A 249 -4.33 27.21 -7.66
C VAL A 249 -5.14 28.44 -8.02
N THR A 250 -4.92 29.54 -7.31
CA THR A 250 -5.61 30.82 -7.55
C THR A 250 -4.63 31.88 -8.03
N LEU A 251 -5.13 32.84 -8.82
CA LEU A 251 -4.41 34.06 -9.16
C LEU A 251 -4.76 35.13 -8.12
N GLU A 252 -3.78 35.51 -7.30
CA GLU A 252 -3.97 36.38 -6.15
C GLU A 252 -3.10 37.64 -6.27
N PRO A 253 -3.47 38.75 -5.61
CA PRO A 253 -2.56 39.86 -5.41
C PRO A 253 -1.27 39.42 -4.72
N ALA A 254 -0.15 40.03 -5.09
CA ALA A 254 1.12 39.83 -4.41
C ALA A 254 1.03 40.32 -2.96
N GLY A 255 1.54 39.53 -2.02
CA GLY A 255 1.51 39.84 -0.59
C GLY A 255 0.99 38.69 0.28
N LYS A 256 0.65 39.01 1.53
CA LYS A 256 0.14 38.02 2.49
C LYS A 256 -1.35 37.77 2.21
N VAL A 257 -1.64 36.59 1.68
CA VAL A 257 -2.99 36.07 1.47
C VAL A 257 -3.16 34.85 2.37
N THR A 258 -4.18 34.84 3.22
CA THR A 258 -4.41 33.76 4.21
C THR A 258 -5.53 32.81 3.83
N VAL A 259 -6.39 33.22 2.90
CA VAL A 259 -7.49 32.42 2.33
C VAL A 259 -7.60 32.76 0.83
N PRO A 260 -7.99 31.81 -0.04
CA PRO A 260 -8.16 32.08 -1.46
C PRO A 260 -9.29 33.09 -1.67
N THR A 261 -8.99 34.17 -2.39
CA THR A 261 -9.98 35.23 -2.74
C THR A 261 -9.99 35.56 -4.23
N GLY A 262 -8.95 35.14 -4.94
CA GLY A 262 -8.74 35.36 -6.35
C GLY A 262 -9.43 34.32 -7.23
N THR A 263 -9.17 34.42 -8.53
CA THR A 263 -9.74 33.50 -9.51
C THR A 263 -9.03 32.16 -9.46
N VAL A 264 -9.78 31.07 -9.33
CA VAL A 264 -9.26 29.70 -9.47
C VAL A 264 -8.83 29.49 -10.92
N VAL A 265 -7.53 29.22 -11.13
CA VAL A 265 -6.96 28.98 -12.46
C VAL A 265 -6.73 27.50 -12.74
N LEU A 266 -6.51 26.70 -11.70
CA LEU A 266 -6.45 25.24 -11.77
C LEU A 266 -7.11 24.66 -10.53
N SER A 267 -7.82 23.56 -10.69
CA SER A 267 -8.31 22.78 -9.56
C SER A 267 -8.42 21.30 -9.89
N GLY A 268 -8.42 20.49 -8.84
CA GLY A 268 -8.74 19.06 -8.91
C GLY A 268 -9.29 18.62 -7.56
N SER A 269 -10.30 17.75 -7.60
CA SER A 269 -10.92 17.16 -6.41
C SER A 269 -10.71 15.66 -6.41
N PHE A 270 -10.39 15.10 -5.25
CA PHE A 270 -10.32 13.66 -5.10
C PHE A 270 -11.69 13.02 -5.33
N PRO A 271 -11.75 11.82 -5.95
CA PRO A 271 -12.99 11.05 -6.02
C PRO A 271 -13.43 10.67 -4.60
N PRO A 272 -14.61 11.12 -4.12
CA PRO A 272 -15.00 10.98 -2.72
C PRO A 272 -15.00 9.54 -2.19
N GLU A 273 -15.51 8.58 -2.96
CA GLU A 273 -15.61 7.18 -2.53
C GLU A 273 -14.23 6.50 -2.55
N ALA A 274 -13.45 6.70 -3.62
CA ALA A 274 -12.09 6.17 -3.67
C ALA A 274 -11.19 6.78 -2.57
N LEU A 275 -11.37 8.07 -2.25
CA LEU A 275 -10.58 8.78 -1.25
C LEU A 275 -10.73 8.18 0.15
N VAL A 276 -11.90 7.65 0.51
CA VAL A 276 -12.10 6.94 1.78
C VAL A 276 -11.08 5.82 1.93
N HIS A 277 -10.88 5.02 0.89
CA HIS A 277 -9.94 3.91 0.91
C HIS A 277 -8.47 4.36 0.81
N ILE A 278 -8.18 5.41 0.05
CA ILE A 278 -6.84 6.02 0.01
C ILE A 278 -6.43 6.56 1.39
N ARG A 279 -7.36 7.19 2.12
CA ARG A 279 -7.12 7.66 3.49
C ARG A 279 -6.90 6.52 4.48
N HIS A 280 -7.63 5.41 4.34
CA HIS A 280 -7.34 4.20 5.12
C HIS A 280 -5.94 3.64 4.87
N LEU A 281 -5.44 3.73 3.63
CA LEU A 281 -4.10 3.28 3.29
C LEU A 281 -3.01 4.21 3.84
N LEU A 282 -3.19 5.53 3.75
CA LEU A 282 -2.09 6.49 3.88
C LEU A 282 -2.16 7.44 5.08
N PHE A 283 -3.32 7.51 5.74
CA PHE A 283 -3.55 8.49 6.80
C PHE A 283 -4.00 7.84 8.10
N HIS A 284 -5.18 7.24 8.11
CA HIS A 284 -5.81 6.79 9.35
C HIS A 284 -6.62 5.51 9.14
N PHE A 285 -6.46 4.53 10.02
CA PHE A 285 -7.31 3.34 10.06
C PHE A 285 -7.69 2.99 11.50
N ASP A 286 -9.00 2.90 11.79
CA ASP A 286 -9.50 2.82 13.17
C ASP A 286 -8.97 1.66 14.02
N THR A 287 -8.51 0.57 13.39
CA THR A 287 -8.10 -0.64 14.12
C THR A 287 -6.59 -0.82 14.21
N THR A 288 -5.80 0.03 13.55
CA THR A 288 -4.34 -0.03 13.66
C THR A 288 -3.89 0.60 14.98
N PRO A 289 -2.79 0.16 15.57
CA PRO A 289 -2.14 0.84 16.67
C PRO A 289 -1.89 2.32 16.33
N GLN A 290 -2.25 3.20 17.27
CA GLN A 290 -2.21 4.67 17.10
C GLN A 290 -3.05 5.20 15.91
N ASN A 291 -3.93 4.36 15.35
CA ASN A 291 -4.77 4.64 14.20
C ASN A 291 -4.01 5.09 12.94
N VAL A 292 -2.78 4.63 12.73
CA VAL A 292 -2.01 4.99 11.53
C VAL A 292 -2.60 4.38 10.26
N GLY A 293 -2.34 5.00 9.09
CA GLY A 293 -2.67 4.41 7.80
C GLY A 293 -2.05 3.01 7.61
N LEU A 294 -2.75 2.13 6.88
CA LEU A 294 -2.35 0.73 6.72
C LEU A 294 -0.97 0.56 6.08
N LEU A 295 -0.66 1.32 5.01
CA LEU A 295 0.65 1.25 4.36
C LEU A 295 1.75 1.95 5.18
N VAL A 296 1.37 2.89 6.06
CA VAL A 296 2.30 3.54 7.00
C VAL A 296 2.76 2.52 8.04
N GLY A 297 1.81 1.90 8.74
CA GLY A 297 2.12 0.88 9.74
C GLY A 297 2.76 -0.37 9.13
N LEU A 298 2.35 -0.78 7.92
CA LEU A 298 2.99 -1.87 7.18
C LEU A 298 4.49 -1.62 6.98
N ARG A 299 4.86 -0.43 6.49
CA ARG A 299 6.26 -0.05 6.26
C ARG A 299 7.04 -0.05 7.57
N GLU A 300 6.48 0.53 8.63
CA GLU A 300 7.10 0.59 9.96
C GLU A 300 7.32 -0.80 10.56
N GLN A 301 6.31 -1.67 10.55
CA GLN A 301 6.43 -3.04 11.08
C GLN A 301 7.35 -3.91 10.22
N THR A 302 7.41 -3.69 8.90
CA THR A 302 8.36 -4.41 8.04
C THR A 302 9.80 -3.93 8.24
N GLN A 303 10.00 -2.64 8.53
CA GLN A 303 11.31 -2.12 8.93
C GLN A 303 11.75 -2.71 10.27
N LEU A 304 10.84 -2.82 11.23
CA LEU A 304 11.11 -3.46 12.50
C LEU A 304 11.44 -4.96 12.31
N LEU A 305 10.70 -5.66 11.47
CA LEU A 305 10.98 -7.06 11.11
C LEU A 305 12.41 -7.22 10.57
N GLN A 306 12.82 -6.38 9.62
CA GLN A 306 14.19 -6.39 9.09
C GLN A 306 15.23 -6.11 10.18
N THR A 307 14.97 -5.16 11.09
CA THR A 307 15.83 -4.87 12.24
C THR A 307 15.99 -6.11 13.15
N GLN A 308 14.88 -6.81 13.46
CA GLN A 308 14.94 -8.04 14.26
C GLN A 308 15.70 -9.16 13.54
N ALA A 309 15.55 -9.28 12.22
CA ALA A 309 16.31 -10.24 11.43
C ALA A 309 17.83 -9.94 11.45
N GLN A 310 18.24 -8.67 11.42
CA GLN A 310 19.66 -8.31 11.58
C GLN A 310 20.17 -8.57 13.00
N LEU A 311 19.35 -8.34 14.03
CA LEU A 311 19.70 -8.74 15.39
C LEU A 311 19.85 -10.26 15.49
N LEU A 312 18.96 -11.03 14.85
CA LEU A 312 19.03 -12.48 14.77
C LEU A 312 20.36 -12.93 14.16
N LYS A 313 20.75 -12.33 13.03
CA LYS A 313 22.06 -12.55 12.39
C LYS A 313 23.22 -12.35 13.35
N ASN A 314 23.24 -11.22 14.05
CA ASN A 314 24.34 -10.84 14.95
C ASN A 314 24.45 -11.75 16.17
N ASN A 315 23.34 -12.41 16.53
CA ASN A 315 23.25 -13.29 17.69
C ASN A 315 23.14 -14.78 17.32
N ALA A 316 23.40 -15.16 16.07
CA ALA A 316 23.25 -16.54 15.59
C ALA A 316 24.08 -17.59 16.36
N HIS A 317 25.15 -17.15 17.04
CA HIS A 317 26.00 -18.00 17.88
C HIS A 317 25.42 -18.27 19.28
N ASN A 318 24.35 -17.57 19.67
CA ASN A 318 23.71 -17.68 20.98
C ASN A 318 22.29 -18.24 20.80
N GLN A 319 22.11 -19.53 21.10
CA GLN A 319 20.83 -20.22 20.90
C GLN A 319 19.67 -19.59 21.68
N GLN A 320 19.92 -19.09 22.89
CA GLN A 320 18.88 -18.41 23.67
C GLN A 320 18.47 -17.09 23.00
N ALA A 321 19.43 -16.35 22.46
CA ALA A 321 19.16 -15.14 21.71
C ALA A 321 18.38 -15.42 20.42
N VAL A 322 18.76 -16.48 19.69
CA VAL A 322 18.04 -16.94 18.49
C VAL A 322 16.59 -17.23 18.80
N MET A 323 16.29 -18.00 19.86
CA MET A 323 14.91 -18.29 20.25
C MET A 323 14.13 -17.01 20.58
N CYS A 324 14.72 -16.10 21.37
CA CYS A 324 14.06 -14.84 21.72
C CYS A 324 13.79 -13.93 20.52
N LEU A 325 14.75 -13.80 19.60
CA LEU A 325 14.61 -12.97 18.40
C LEU A 325 13.64 -13.60 17.40
N SER A 326 13.63 -14.95 17.31
CA SER A 326 12.64 -15.67 16.49
C SER A 326 11.23 -15.46 17.03
N GLN A 327 11.03 -15.51 18.36
CA GLN A 327 9.74 -15.16 18.96
C GLN A 327 9.35 -13.71 18.66
N SER A 328 10.30 -12.76 18.77
CA SER A 328 10.01 -11.36 18.43
C SER A 328 9.61 -11.19 16.96
N ILE A 329 10.19 -11.96 16.04
CA ILE A 329 9.83 -11.96 14.62
C ILE A 329 8.40 -12.50 14.42
N ILE A 330 8.07 -13.62 15.06
CA ILE A 330 6.71 -14.19 15.06
C ILE A 330 5.70 -13.16 15.58
N ASP A 331 6.01 -12.50 16.71
CA ASP A 331 5.11 -11.51 17.32
C ASP A 331 4.83 -10.31 16.40
N ILE A 332 5.80 -9.89 15.58
CA ILE A 332 5.62 -8.83 14.57
C ILE A 332 4.79 -9.36 13.40
N VAL A 333 5.10 -10.56 12.92
CA VAL A 333 4.44 -11.12 11.73
C VAL A 333 2.98 -11.48 12.01
N GLU A 334 2.69 -12.14 13.13
CA GLU A 334 1.33 -12.57 13.45
C GLU A 334 0.51 -11.51 14.21
N GLY A 335 1.17 -10.64 14.98
CA GLY A 335 0.51 -9.72 15.90
C GLY A 335 -0.05 -10.41 17.15
N GLN A 336 -0.72 -9.65 18.02
CA GLN A 336 -1.24 -10.15 19.32
C GLN A 336 -2.34 -11.22 19.19
N ASN A 337 -2.98 -11.29 18.03
CA ASN A 337 -4.00 -12.30 17.73
C ASN A 337 -3.42 -13.53 17.00
N GLY A 338 -2.10 -13.60 16.89
CA GLY A 338 -1.35 -14.71 16.33
C GLY A 338 -1.51 -16.00 17.11
N THR A 339 -1.32 -17.14 16.43
CA THR A 339 -1.40 -18.46 17.08
C THR A 339 -0.17 -18.71 17.95
N HIS A 340 0.98 -18.19 17.54
CA HIS A 340 2.28 -18.37 18.16
C HIS A 340 2.76 -17.10 18.87
N TYR A 341 1.93 -16.06 18.96
CA TYR A 341 2.23 -14.86 19.74
C TYR A 341 2.54 -15.20 21.20
N GLN A 342 3.68 -14.72 21.72
CA GLN A 342 4.06 -14.89 23.11
C GLN A 342 4.72 -13.63 23.66
N GLN A 343 4.28 -13.19 24.84
CA GLN A 343 4.94 -12.07 25.52
C GLN A 343 6.41 -12.41 25.81
N PRO A 344 7.35 -11.48 25.58
CA PRO A 344 8.76 -11.71 25.86
C PRO A 344 8.98 -12.14 27.31
N THR A 345 9.64 -13.28 27.51
CA THR A 345 9.96 -13.79 28.84
C THR A 345 11.14 -13.05 29.47
N GLY A 346 11.34 -13.21 30.78
CA GLY A 346 12.49 -12.64 31.49
C GLY A 346 13.85 -13.03 30.89
N ALA A 347 13.94 -14.22 30.28
CA ALA A 347 15.16 -14.71 29.62
C ALA A 347 15.57 -13.85 28.41
N CYS A 348 14.64 -13.10 27.82
CA CYS A 348 14.88 -12.25 26.66
C CYS A 348 15.19 -10.79 27.03
N GLN A 349 15.15 -10.41 28.31
CA GLN A 349 15.34 -9.02 28.77
C GLN A 349 16.76 -8.47 28.58
N GLY A 350 17.76 -9.35 28.41
CA GLY A 350 19.15 -8.95 28.17
C GLY A 350 19.48 -8.66 26.70
N LEU A 351 18.55 -8.94 25.78
CA LEU A 351 18.70 -8.61 24.38
C LEU A 351 18.23 -7.18 24.19
N ASN A 352 19.01 -6.35 23.50
CA ASN A 352 18.71 -4.94 23.24
C ASN A 352 17.54 -4.76 22.23
N MET A 353 16.47 -5.52 22.40
CA MET A 353 15.21 -5.47 21.66
C MET A 353 14.37 -4.32 22.23
N THR A 354 14.84 -3.09 21.99
CA THR A 354 14.20 -1.87 22.51
C THR A 354 12.85 -1.60 21.84
N GLU A 355 12.65 -2.10 20.63
CA GLU A 355 11.43 -1.93 19.84
C GLU A 355 10.69 -3.26 19.70
N LYS A 356 9.38 -3.21 19.93
CA LYS A 356 8.47 -4.37 19.88
C LYS A 356 7.44 -4.14 18.78
N GLY A 357 6.94 -5.24 18.21
CA GLY A 357 5.81 -5.17 17.30
C GLY A 357 4.63 -4.43 17.93
N ASP A 358 3.89 -3.71 17.10
CA ASP A 358 2.76 -2.89 17.56
C ASP A 358 1.51 -3.71 17.95
N GLY A 359 1.55 -5.02 17.67
CA GLY A 359 0.52 -5.99 17.99
C GLY A 359 -0.57 -6.17 16.93
N PHE A 360 -0.53 -5.43 15.80
CA PHE A 360 -1.51 -5.60 14.72
C PHE A 360 -1.23 -6.83 13.84
N GLY A 361 0.05 -7.12 13.62
CA GLY A 361 0.51 -8.20 12.75
C GLY A 361 0.68 -7.75 11.29
N LEU A 362 1.64 -8.37 10.60
CA LEU A 362 1.77 -8.26 9.14
C LEU A 362 0.79 -9.19 8.42
N LEU A 363 0.65 -10.43 8.90
CA LEU A 363 -0.20 -11.50 8.36
C LEU A 363 -1.60 -11.55 9.01
N GLY A 364 -2.40 -12.54 8.59
CA GLY A 364 -3.75 -12.76 9.10
C GLY A 364 -4.70 -11.63 8.71
N LYS A 365 -5.35 -10.99 9.69
CA LYS A 365 -6.13 -9.76 9.50
C LYS A 365 -5.29 -8.49 9.72
N GLY A 366 -3.97 -8.62 9.65
CA GLY A 366 -2.99 -7.56 9.85
C GLY A 366 -2.84 -6.64 8.65
N TYR A 367 -1.68 -6.00 8.57
CA TYR A 367 -1.42 -4.94 7.61
C TYR A 367 -1.52 -5.38 6.15
N ILE A 368 -0.95 -6.52 5.77
CA ILE A 368 -0.80 -6.93 4.36
C ILE A 368 -2.19 -7.17 3.72
N SER A 369 -3.01 -8.02 4.34
CA SER A 369 -4.32 -8.39 3.80
C SER A 369 -5.30 -7.21 3.81
N THR A 370 -5.25 -6.40 4.87
CA THR A 370 -6.13 -5.23 5.01
C THR A 370 -5.74 -4.11 4.03
N ALA A 371 -4.45 -3.86 3.82
CA ALA A 371 -3.99 -2.92 2.80
C ALA A 371 -4.39 -3.38 1.39
N SER A 372 -4.19 -4.67 1.06
CA SER A 372 -4.61 -5.24 -0.23
C SER A 372 -6.11 -5.04 -0.50
N LEU A 373 -6.94 -5.27 0.53
CA LEU A 373 -8.38 -5.06 0.47
C LEU A 373 -8.73 -3.59 0.19
N HIS A 374 -8.15 -2.66 0.93
CA HIS A 374 -8.44 -1.22 0.75
C HIS A 374 -7.94 -0.69 -0.59
N ALA A 375 -6.81 -1.18 -1.10
CA ALA A 375 -6.38 -0.90 -2.46
C ALA A 375 -7.39 -1.40 -3.49
N SER A 376 -7.88 -2.64 -3.34
CA SER A 376 -8.91 -3.18 -4.22
C SER A 376 -10.19 -2.37 -4.17
N LEU A 377 -10.66 -1.96 -2.98
CA LEU A 377 -11.88 -1.18 -2.84
C LEU A 377 -11.72 0.17 -3.56
N ALA A 378 -10.61 0.90 -3.36
CA ALA A 378 -10.32 2.15 -4.07
C ALA A 378 -10.33 2.00 -5.61
N ALA A 379 -9.88 0.87 -6.13
CA ALA A 379 -9.85 0.59 -7.57
C ALA A 379 -11.24 0.26 -8.16
N THR A 380 -12.21 -0.07 -7.31
CA THR A 380 -13.53 -0.60 -7.72
C THR A 380 -14.70 0.31 -7.40
N THR A 381 -14.47 1.43 -6.70
CA THR A 381 -15.54 2.43 -6.51
C THR A 381 -15.98 3.03 -7.85
N PRO A 382 -17.27 3.37 -8.02
CA PRO A 382 -17.81 4.02 -9.21
C PRO A 382 -17.04 5.27 -9.69
N ASP A 383 -16.43 6.03 -8.78
CA ASP A 383 -15.75 7.29 -9.07
C ASP A 383 -14.24 7.16 -9.31
N THR A 384 -13.70 5.93 -9.30
CA THR A 384 -12.26 5.69 -9.38
C THR A 384 -11.65 6.11 -10.72
N THR A 385 -10.42 6.63 -10.68
CA THR A 385 -9.69 7.08 -11.87
C THR A 385 -8.77 6.00 -12.43
N ALA A 386 -8.30 6.17 -13.67
CA ALA A 386 -7.29 5.26 -14.24
C ALA A 386 -6.02 5.21 -13.38
N THR A 387 -5.56 6.35 -12.87
CA THR A 387 -4.42 6.45 -11.95
C THR A 387 -4.64 5.61 -10.69
N ILE A 388 -5.81 5.74 -10.04
CA ILE A 388 -6.13 4.96 -8.84
C ILE A 388 -6.15 3.46 -9.16
N LYS A 389 -6.78 3.04 -10.28
CA LYS A 389 -6.82 1.63 -10.70
C LYS A 389 -5.42 1.04 -10.89
N THR A 390 -4.55 1.75 -11.61
CA THR A 390 -3.19 1.30 -11.88
C THR A 390 -2.40 1.13 -10.58
N HIS A 391 -2.33 2.18 -9.76
CA HIS A 391 -1.48 2.14 -8.57
C HIS A 391 -2.08 1.25 -7.47
N ALA A 392 -3.40 1.10 -7.38
CA ALA A 392 -4.02 0.09 -6.52
C ALA A 392 -3.65 -1.35 -6.93
N GLY A 393 -3.59 -1.62 -8.24
CA GLY A 393 -3.10 -2.90 -8.76
C GLY A 393 -1.65 -3.17 -8.32
N HIS A 394 -0.81 -2.15 -8.40
CA HIS A 394 0.59 -2.22 -7.97
C HIS A 394 0.72 -2.48 -6.46
N VAL A 395 -0.06 -1.77 -5.62
CA VAL A 395 -0.12 -2.04 -4.17
C VAL A 395 -0.46 -3.49 -3.90
N ARG A 396 -1.47 -4.04 -4.59
CA ARG A 396 -1.90 -5.43 -4.41
C ARG A 396 -0.81 -6.43 -4.79
N ILE A 397 -0.07 -6.20 -5.88
CA ILE A 397 1.06 -7.05 -6.27
C ILE A 397 2.13 -7.07 -5.16
N CYS A 398 2.48 -5.91 -4.60
CA CYS A 398 3.40 -5.85 -3.47
C CYS A 398 2.86 -6.60 -2.25
N MET A 399 1.56 -6.53 -1.96
CA MET A 399 0.96 -7.27 -0.84
C MET A 399 0.99 -8.80 -1.08
N ASP A 400 0.82 -9.26 -2.33
CA ASP A 400 0.92 -10.68 -2.68
C ASP A 400 2.37 -11.19 -2.52
N ASN A 401 3.37 -10.37 -2.86
CA ASN A 401 4.79 -10.68 -2.63
C ASN A 401 5.08 -10.76 -1.12
N LEU A 402 4.69 -9.73 -0.37
CA LEU A 402 4.82 -9.66 1.08
C LEU A 402 4.18 -10.86 1.77
N THR A 403 2.98 -11.28 1.35
CA THR A 403 2.29 -12.46 1.91
C THR A 403 3.17 -13.69 1.79
N LYS A 404 3.81 -13.92 0.64
CA LYS A 404 4.67 -15.10 0.43
C LYS A 404 5.89 -15.05 1.33
N TRP A 405 6.64 -13.95 1.31
CA TRP A 405 7.88 -13.81 2.08
C TRP A 405 7.63 -13.87 3.59
N THR A 406 6.64 -13.13 4.08
CA THR A 406 6.32 -13.11 5.52
C THR A 406 5.77 -14.44 6.02
N THR A 407 5.07 -15.21 5.18
CA THR A 407 4.66 -16.58 5.53
C THR A 407 5.86 -17.51 5.69
N THR A 408 6.86 -17.42 4.81
CA THR A 408 8.10 -18.22 4.96
C THR A 408 8.86 -17.79 6.21
N ILE A 409 9.02 -16.48 6.44
CA ILE A 409 9.67 -15.93 7.64
C ILE A 409 9.00 -16.46 8.92
N ASP A 410 7.67 -16.45 8.98
CA ASP A 410 6.91 -16.95 10.13
C ASP A 410 7.19 -18.44 10.39
N ASN A 411 7.13 -19.26 9.34
CA ASN A 411 7.42 -20.69 9.44
C ASN A 411 8.87 -20.97 9.89
N ASP A 412 9.83 -20.21 9.36
CA ASP A 412 11.25 -20.37 9.72
C ASP A 412 11.53 -19.92 11.13
N ALA A 413 10.97 -18.79 11.56
CA ALA A 413 11.10 -18.30 12.92
C ALA A 413 10.49 -19.30 13.92
N ASN A 414 9.32 -19.87 13.60
CA ASN A 414 8.72 -20.94 14.41
C ASN A 414 9.64 -22.17 14.51
N SER A 415 10.27 -22.57 13.41
CA SER A 415 11.24 -23.67 13.43
C SER A 415 12.46 -23.37 14.30
N LEU A 416 12.94 -22.13 14.32
CA LEU A 416 14.10 -21.72 15.14
C LEU A 416 13.81 -21.73 16.65
N LEU A 417 12.54 -21.72 17.08
CA LEU A 417 12.19 -21.90 18.50
C LEU A 417 12.58 -23.28 19.03
N THR A 418 12.64 -24.30 18.16
CA THR A 418 13.01 -25.68 18.55
C THR A 418 14.36 -26.11 18.00
N ASN A 419 14.82 -25.50 16.91
CA ASN A 419 16.12 -25.76 16.31
C ASN A 419 16.91 -24.45 16.11
N PRO A 420 17.36 -23.78 17.19
CA PRO A 420 18.00 -22.46 17.11
C PRO A 420 19.39 -22.48 16.44
N GLY A 421 19.93 -23.66 16.10
CA GLY A 421 21.19 -23.80 15.37
C GLY A 421 21.05 -23.84 13.85
N ASP A 422 19.83 -23.74 13.31
CA ASP A 422 19.59 -23.82 11.86
C ASP A 422 20.01 -22.53 11.15
N MET A 423 21.27 -22.50 10.73
CA MET A 423 21.86 -21.36 10.01
C MET A 423 21.20 -21.12 8.65
N GLY A 424 20.59 -22.14 8.02
CA GLY A 424 19.88 -21.99 6.76
C GLY A 424 18.65 -21.11 6.93
N LYS A 425 17.83 -21.41 7.96
CA LYS A 425 16.64 -20.64 8.29
C LYS A 425 16.94 -19.23 8.78
N ILE A 426 18.01 -19.06 9.56
CA ILE A 426 18.48 -17.72 9.95
C ILE A 426 18.78 -16.89 8.69
N GLN A 427 19.51 -17.45 7.72
CA GLN A 427 19.86 -16.75 6.49
C GLN A 427 18.64 -16.46 5.61
N GLU A 428 17.68 -17.38 5.53
CA GLU A 428 16.43 -17.20 4.79
C GLU A 428 15.59 -16.07 5.40
N ILE A 429 15.41 -16.03 6.72
CA ILE A 429 14.72 -14.94 7.43
C ILE A 429 15.37 -13.59 7.11
N ILE A 430 16.71 -13.49 7.14
CA ILE A 430 17.43 -12.25 6.85
C ILE A 430 17.14 -11.78 5.43
N THR A 431 17.29 -12.66 4.45
CA THR A 431 17.06 -12.36 3.03
C THR A 431 15.61 -11.95 2.77
N LEU A 432 14.65 -12.72 3.28
CA LEU A 432 13.24 -12.46 3.04
C LEU A 432 12.73 -11.24 3.79
N SER A 433 13.30 -10.90 4.96
CA SER A 433 12.95 -9.67 5.67
C SER A 433 13.46 -8.43 4.92
N ASP A 434 14.61 -8.53 4.26
CA ASP A 434 15.11 -7.49 3.36
C ASP A 434 14.22 -7.33 2.13
N HIS A 435 13.86 -8.44 1.47
CA HIS A 435 12.91 -8.42 0.35
C HIS A 435 11.55 -7.85 0.79
N ALA A 436 11.05 -8.22 1.98
CA ALA A 436 9.79 -7.70 2.47
C ALA A 436 9.82 -6.18 2.59
N LEU A 437 10.89 -5.58 3.09
CA LEU A 437 10.98 -4.13 3.19
C LEU A 437 11.25 -3.46 1.84
N ASN A 438 12.39 -3.83 1.25
CA ASN A 438 13.02 -3.14 0.13
C ASN A 438 12.60 -3.67 -1.24
N GLY A 439 12.01 -4.86 -1.27
CA GLY A 439 11.84 -5.65 -2.48
C GLY A 439 13.16 -6.27 -2.95
N VAL A 440 13.11 -6.84 -4.16
CA VAL A 440 14.27 -7.43 -4.83
C VAL A 440 14.14 -7.17 -6.33
N ASP A 441 15.22 -6.78 -6.97
CA ASP A 441 15.33 -6.64 -8.42
C ASP A 441 15.57 -8.04 -9.01
N LEU A 442 14.55 -8.67 -9.61
CA LEU A 442 14.64 -10.04 -10.11
C LEU A 442 15.11 -10.09 -11.57
N ASP A 443 14.80 -9.08 -12.36
CA ASP A 443 15.18 -9.02 -13.77
C ASP A 443 16.52 -8.30 -14.03
N ASN A 444 17.13 -7.73 -13.00
CA ASN A 444 18.42 -7.04 -12.97
C ASN A 444 18.42 -5.75 -13.82
N ASP A 445 17.33 -5.01 -13.80
CA ASP A 445 17.21 -3.71 -14.46
C ASP A 445 17.60 -2.51 -13.54
N GLU A 446 18.13 -2.81 -12.35
CA GLU A 446 18.52 -1.90 -11.29
C GLU A 446 17.34 -1.19 -10.59
N HIS A 447 16.10 -1.64 -10.82
CA HIS A 447 14.89 -1.13 -10.20
C HIS A 447 14.14 -2.24 -9.46
N VAL A 448 13.34 -1.82 -8.48
CA VAL A 448 12.40 -2.72 -7.79
C VAL A 448 11.01 -2.29 -8.19
N ASP A 449 10.42 -3.05 -9.10
CA ASP A 449 9.14 -2.72 -9.67
C ASP A 449 7.97 -3.37 -8.92
N PRO A 450 6.74 -2.81 -9.03
CA PRO A 450 5.55 -3.40 -8.45
C PRO A 450 5.05 -4.60 -9.28
N VAL A 451 5.94 -5.53 -9.59
CA VAL A 451 5.67 -6.76 -10.34
C VAL A 451 5.76 -7.99 -9.44
N PRO A 452 5.18 -9.14 -9.84
CA PRO A 452 5.24 -10.35 -9.04
C PRO A 452 6.69 -10.77 -8.77
N GLY A 453 7.03 -10.89 -7.48
CA GLY A 453 8.35 -11.28 -7.01
C GLY A 453 9.29 -10.13 -6.66
N GLU A 454 8.98 -8.87 -6.97
CA GLU A 454 9.91 -7.75 -6.75
C GLU A 454 9.48 -6.77 -5.67
N GLY A 455 8.32 -6.13 -5.84
CA GLY A 455 7.91 -5.03 -4.96
C GLY A 455 7.69 -5.44 -3.50
N GLY A 456 8.37 -4.74 -2.59
CA GLY A 456 8.22 -4.85 -1.13
C GLY A 456 7.32 -3.76 -0.52
N ALA A 457 7.39 -3.59 0.80
CA ALA A 457 6.58 -2.63 1.55
C ALA A 457 6.84 -1.17 1.15
N ILE A 458 8.09 -0.81 0.84
CA ILE A 458 8.43 0.55 0.37
C ILE A 458 7.78 0.83 -0.99
N THR A 459 7.93 -0.08 -1.96
CA THR A 459 7.29 0.02 -3.28
C THR A 459 5.77 0.12 -3.12
N GLY A 460 5.16 -0.75 -2.30
CA GLY A 460 3.73 -0.69 -1.98
C GLY A 460 3.30 0.66 -1.40
N TYR A 461 4.07 1.22 -0.46
CA TYR A 461 3.81 2.53 0.13
C TYR A 461 3.85 3.66 -0.92
N ILE A 462 4.90 3.70 -1.74
CA ILE A 462 5.06 4.68 -2.83
C ILE A 462 3.87 4.61 -3.80
N HIS A 463 3.48 3.40 -4.21
CA HIS A 463 2.31 3.22 -5.08
C HIS A 463 1.01 3.64 -4.39
N GLY A 464 0.90 3.46 -3.07
CA GLY A 464 -0.16 4.08 -2.28
C GLY A 464 -0.19 5.60 -2.47
N GLN A 465 0.94 6.30 -2.30
CA GLN A 465 1.01 7.75 -2.50
C GLN A 465 0.64 8.17 -3.93
N LEU A 466 1.01 7.36 -4.94
CA LEU A 466 0.65 7.61 -6.33
C LEU A 466 -0.86 7.43 -6.61
N MET A 467 -1.59 6.62 -5.82
CA MET A 467 -3.06 6.62 -5.86
C MET A 467 -3.66 7.97 -5.48
N ALA A 468 -2.94 8.77 -4.68
CA ALA A 468 -3.36 10.12 -4.29
C ALA A 468 -2.91 11.23 -5.28
N MET A 469 -2.35 10.87 -6.44
CA MET A 469 -2.05 11.87 -7.48
C MET A 469 -3.33 12.48 -8.03
N LEU A 470 -3.29 13.80 -8.21
CA LEU A 470 -4.45 14.57 -8.62
C LEU A 470 -4.16 15.43 -9.85
N GLN A 471 -4.85 15.14 -10.94
CA GLN A 471 -4.81 15.99 -12.13
C GLN A 471 -5.58 17.28 -11.84
N LEU A 472 -4.93 18.42 -12.07
CA LEU A 472 -5.53 19.74 -11.99
C LEU A 472 -5.85 20.23 -13.40
N ARG A 473 -7.04 20.81 -13.59
CA ARG A 473 -7.52 21.34 -14.87
C ARG A 473 -8.01 22.78 -14.72
N PRO A 474 -8.06 23.56 -15.81
CA PRO A 474 -8.56 24.91 -15.77
C PRO A 474 -10.05 24.89 -15.46
N GLY A 475 -10.45 25.61 -14.42
CA GLY A 475 -11.85 25.86 -14.07
C GLY A 475 -12.73 24.62 -13.88
N ALA A 476 -13.17 24.43 -12.64
CA ALA A 476 -14.54 24.00 -12.40
C ALA A 476 -15.25 25.17 -11.71
#